data_AF-A0A8B9MUP8-F1
#
_entry.id   AF-A0A8B9MUP8-F1
#
_cell.length_a   1.000
_cell.length_b   1.000
_cell.length_c   1.000
_cell.angle_alpha   90.00
_cell.angle_beta   90.00
_cell.angle_gamma   90.00
#
_symmetry.space_group_name_H-M   'P 1'
#
loop_
_entity.id
_entity.type
_entity.pdbx_description
1 polymer ?
#
loop_
_entity_poly.entity_id
_entity_poly.type
_entity_poly.pdbx_seq_one_letter_code
_entity_poly.pdbx_strand_id
1 'polypeptide(L)'
;LLVRQDLGITQAPLEQCHSRTFQAEACFSQIRDGLRVYHGSLATVRELLPGHTGLVETLQLDAANLSSNIQQQMEDLGLATVTYPTESRGPLPALSSHFHHQVGGFFVLANFQRFLETAYRALRHLARL
;
A
#
# COMPACT_ATOMS: atom_id res chain seq x y z
N LEU A 1 12.75 16.22 -4.87
CA LEU A 1 13.25 14.94 -5.42
C LEU A 1 12.60 14.72 -6.78
N LEU A 2 13.21 15.25 -7.85
CA LEU A 2 12.71 15.22 -9.24
C LEU A 2 12.57 13.78 -9.78
N VAL A 3 13.39 12.86 -9.28
CA VAL A 3 13.38 11.43 -9.65
C VAL A 3 12.06 10.71 -9.28
N ARG A 4 11.29 11.23 -8.30
CA ARG A 4 10.07 10.55 -7.81
C ARG A 4 8.88 10.67 -8.77
N GLN A 5 8.80 11.75 -9.55
CA GLN A 5 7.72 11.99 -10.51
C GLN A 5 7.89 11.18 -11.80
N ASP A 6 9.14 10.93 -12.23
CA ASP A 6 9.42 10.14 -13.45
C ASP A 6 9.27 8.63 -13.27
N LEU A 7 9.37 8.11 -12.03
CA LEU A 7 9.34 6.67 -11.77
C LEU A 7 7.92 6.08 -11.70
N GLY A 8 6.87 6.90 -11.69
CA GLY A 8 5.48 6.44 -11.60
C GLY A 8 5.16 5.56 -10.38
N ILE A 9 5.95 5.68 -9.30
CA ILE A 9 5.79 4.84 -8.10
C ILE A 9 4.53 5.27 -7.36
N THR A 10 3.53 4.39 -7.33
CA THR A 10 2.27 4.63 -6.64
C THR A 10 2.52 4.78 -5.14
N GLN A 11 2.29 5.99 -4.61
CA GLN A 11 2.17 6.21 -3.18
C GLN A 11 0.70 6.04 -2.79
N ALA A 12 0.41 5.08 -1.93
CA ALA A 12 -0.94 4.91 -1.43
C ALA A 12 -1.33 6.09 -0.52
N PRO A 13 -2.51 6.71 -0.74
CA PRO A 13 -3.00 7.81 0.07
C PRO A 13 -3.43 7.36 1.48
N LEU A 14 -3.23 8.20 2.50
CA LEU A 14 -3.67 8.01 3.89
C LEU A 14 -4.22 9.31 4.54
N GLU A 15 -4.60 10.27 3.72
CA GLU A 15 -5.08 11.60 4.14
C GLU A 15 -6.39 11.48 4.93
N GLN A 16 -7.25 10.50 4.63
CA GLN A 16 -8.51 10.30 5.35
C GLN A 16 -8.29 9.78 6.77
N CYS A 17 -7.14 9.16 7.04
CA CYS A 17 -6.75 8.76 8.40
C CYS A 17 -6.26 9.93 9.26
N HIS A 18 -6.02 11.11 8.68
CA HIS A 18 -5.57 12.33 9.36
C HIS A 18 -6.48 13.52 9.09
N SER A 19 -7.64 13.29 8.48
CA SER A 19 -8.55 14.36 8.10
C SER A 19 -9.20 14.96 9.35
N ARG A 20 -9.47 16.27 9.30
CA ARG A 20 -10.22 16.96 10.36
C ARG A 20 -11.64 16.40 10.51
N THR A 21 -12.21 15.92 9.41
CA THR A 21 -13.50 15.23 9.34
C THR A 21 -13.25 13.73 9.24
N PHE A 22 -12.68 13.16 10.31
CA PHE A 22 -12.29 11.76 10.36
C PHE A 22 -13.48 10.84 10.05
N GLN A 23 -13.29 9.89 9.14
CA GLN A 23 -14.27 8.87 8.77
C GLN A 23 -13.60 7.50 8.82
N ALA A 24 -14.06 6.64 9.73
CA ALA A 24 -13.47 5.32 9.94
C ALA A 24 -13.48 4.47 8.65
N GLU A 25 -14.61 4.44 7.94
CA GLU A 25 -14.77 3.73 6.66
C GLU A 25 -13.74 4.20 5.62
N ALA A 26 -13.59 5.51 5.45
CA ALA A 26 -12.65 6.07 4.48
C ALA A 26 -11.19 5.78 4.85
N CYS A 27 -10.84 5.85 6.13
CA CYS A 27 -9.51 5.49 6.59
C CYS A 27 -9.22 3.98 6.41
N PHE A 28 -10.14 3.10 6.82
CA PHE A 28 -9.98 1.66 6.62
C PHE A 28 -9.86 1.30 5.14
N SER A 29 -10.66 1.92 4.27
CA SER A 29 -10.58 1.73 2.82
C SER A 29 -9.21 2.11 2.27
N GLN A 30 -8.68 3.28 2.67
CA GLN A 30 -7.35 3.72 2.25
C GLN A 30 -6.24 2.77 2.72
N ILE A 31 -6.33 2.26 3.96
CA ILE A 31 -5.34 1.29 4.45
C ILE A 31 -5.43 -0.02 3.67
N ARG A 32 -6.63 -0.58 3.48
CA ARG A 32 -6.87 -1.81 2.71
C ARG A 32 -6.33 -1.67 1.28
N ASP A 33 -6.72 -0.61 0.59
CA ASP A 33 -6.38 -0.42 -0.81
C ASP A 33 -4.88 -0.11 -0.98
N GLY A 34 -4.28 0.61 -0.03
CA GLY A 34 -2.84 0.83 0.01
C GLY A 34 -2.03 -0.46 0.19
N LEU A 35 -2.47 -1.37 1.07
CA LEU A 35 -1.83 -2.68 1.23
C LEU A 35 -1.87 -3.49 -0.07
N ARG A 36 -2.98 -3.45 -0.81
CA ARG A 36 -3.11 -4.12 -2.12
C ARG A 36 -2.15 -3.52 -3.17
N VAL A 37 -1.98 -2.20 -3.18
CA VAL A 37 -1.02 -1.50 -4.05
C VAL A 37 0.43 -1.91 -3.74
N TYR A 38 0.80 -1.93 -2.46
CA TYR A 38 2.17 -2.32 -2.07
C TYR A 38 2.44 -3.80 -2.29
N HIS A 39 1.47 -4.69 -2.08
CA HIS A 39 1.58 -6.11 -2.45
C HIS A 39 1.97 -6.28 -3.93
N GLY A 40 1.33 -5.55 -4.84
CA GLY A 40 1.67 -5.57 -6.26
C GLY A 40 3.07 -5.01 -6.54
N SER A 41 3.44 -3.91 -5.88
CA SER A 41 4.75 -3.24 -6.06
C SER A 41 5.92 -4.08 -5.54
N LEU A 42 5.70 -4.92 -4.52
CA LEU A 42 6.72 -5.82 -3.97
C LEU A 42 7.12 -6.94 -4.95
N ALA A 43 6.28 -7.25 -5.94
CA ALA A 43 6.67 -8.19 -7.00
C ALA A 43 7.90 -7.69 -7.78
N THR A 44 7.96 -6.38 -8.06
CA THR A 44 9.12 -5.74 -8.68
C THR A 44 10.33 -5.74 -7.75
N VAL A 45 10.13 -5.56 -6.44
CA VAL A 45 11.23 -5.62 -5.45
C VAL A 45 11.86 -7.01 -5.40
N ARG A 46 11.05 -8.06 -5.52
CA ARG A 46 11.52 -9.45 -5.53
C ARG A 46 12.52 -9.70 -6.67
N GLU A 47 12.25 -9.17 -7.86
CA GLU A 47 13.15 -9.27 -9.01
C GLU A 47 14.50 -8.56 -8.79
N LEU A 48 14.50 -7.50 -7.98
CA LEU A 48 15.68 -6.68 -7.69
C LEU A 48 16.56 -7.24 -6.56
N LEU A 49 15.98 -8.06 -5.68
CA LEU A 49 16.63 -8.60 -4.50
C LEU A 49 16.62 -10.14 -4.52
N PRO A 50 17.28 -10.80 -5.50
CA PRO A 50 17.23 -12.25 -5.64
C PRO A 50 17.72 -13.00 -4.40
N GLY A 51 18.68 -12.43 -3.66
CA GLY A 51 19.18 -12.97 -2.40
C GLY A 51 18.21 -12.84 -1.20
N HIS A 52 17.13 -12.07 -1.34
CA HIS A 52 16.13 -11.83 -0.29
C HIS A 52 14.71 -12.20 -0.75
N THR A 53 14.57 -12.97 -1.83
CA THR A 53 13.30 -13.39 -2.41
C THR A 53 12.30 -13.87 -1.35
N GLY A 54 12.73 -14.78 -0.47
CA GLY A 54 11.85 -15.31 0.59
C GLY A 54 11.33 -14.25 1.56
N LEU A 55 12.15 -13.25 1.92
CA LEU A 55 11.71 -12.15 2.79
C LEU A 55 10.69 -11.25 2.09
N VAL A 56 10.88 -10.98 0.79
CA VAL A 56 9.94 -10.18 0.00
C VAL A 56 8.62 -10.93 -0.16
N GLU A 57 8.64 -12.24 -0.35
CA GLU A 57 7.44 -13.07 -0.45
C GLU A 57 6.67 -13.14 0.87
N THR A 58 7.38 -13.28 2.01
CA THR A 58 6.75 -13.15 3.33
C THR A 58 6.10 -11.78 3.49
N LEU A 59 6.79 -10.71 3.12
CA LEU A 59 6.24 -9.35 3.22
C LEU A 59 5.00 -9.14 2.32
N GLN A 60 4.97 -9.77 1.14
CA GLN A 60 3.79 -9.78 0.28
C GLN A 60 2.61 -10.50 0.94
N LEU A 61 2.87 -11.71 1.47
CA LEU A 61 1.85 -12.49 2.16
C LEU A 61 1.28 -11.74 3.37
N ASP A 62 2.15 -11.12 4.17
CA ASP A 62 1.76 -10.33 5.34
C ASP A 62 0.90 -9.12 4.95
N ALA A 63 1.25 -8.41 3.87
CA ALA A 63 0.46 -7.30 3.35
C ALA A 63 -0.94 -7.75 2.88
N ALA A 64 -1.01 -8.89 2.18
CA ALA A 64 -2.28 -9.47 1.72
C ALA A 64 -3.16 -9.91 2.91
N ASN A 65 -2.57 -10.59 3.89
CA ASN A 65 -3.26 -11.02 5.11
C ASN A 65 -3.80 -9.83 5.90
N LEU A 66 -2.99 -8.78 6.09
CA LEU A 66 -3.44 -7.57 6.78
C LEU A 66 -4.58 -6.87 6.01
N SER A 67 -4.51 -6.82 4.68
CA SER A 67 -5.59 -6.27 3.86
C SER A 67 -6.90 -7.03 4.05
N SER A 68 -6.84 -8.36 4.09
CA SER A 68 -8.02 -9.21 4.32
C SER A 68 -8.57 -9.04 5.73
N ASN A 69 -7.71 -8.94 6.75
CA ASN A 69 -8.13 -8.70 8.12
C ASN A 69 -8.84 -7.34 8.28
N ILE A 70 -8.34 -6.30 7.60
CA ILE A 70 -9.00 -4.98 7.59
C ILE A 70 -10.35 -5.05 6.88
N GLN A 71 -10.43 -5.75 5.76
CA GLN A 71 -11.70 -5.96 5.05
C GLN A 71 -12.73 -6.63 5.95
N GLN A 72 -12.35 -7.72 6.64
CA GLN A 72 -13.22 -8.41 7.59
C GLN A 72 -13.65 -7.46 8.72
N GLN A 73 -12.71 -6.68 9.27
CA GLN A 73 -13.02 -5.71 10.32
C GLN A 73 -14.02 -4.64 9.86
N MET A 74 -13.94 -4.19 8.61
CA MET A 74 -14.91 -3.26 8.03
C MET A 74 -16.30 -3.90 7.92
N GLU A 75 -16.36 -5.15 7.49
CA GLU A 75 -17.63 -5.91 7.38
C GLU A 75 -18.28 -6.10 8.75
N ASP A 76 -17.51 -6.49 9.76
CA ASP A 76 -17.98 -6.69 11.13
C ASP A 76 -18.53 -5.39 11.75
N LEU A 77 -17.98 -4.24 11.35
CA LEU A 77 -18.43 -2.91 11.78
C LEU A 77 -19.58 -2.33 10.92
N GLY A 78 -20.01 -3.05 9.88
CA GLY A 78 -21.04 -2.56 8.94
C GLY A 78 -20.55 -1.42 8.03
N LEU A 79 -19.23 -1.25 7.87
CA LEU A 79 -18.58 -0.23 7.03
C LEU A 79 -18.35 -0.73 5.59
N ALA A 80 -19.20 -1.62 5.10
CA ALA A 80 -18.99 -2.31 3.83
C ALA A 80 -19.05 -1.32 2.65
N THR A 81 -17.89 -0.98 2.10
CA THR A 81 -17.79 -0.21 0.86
C THR A 81 -18.30 -1.03 -0.32
N VAL A 82 -19.20 -0.47 -1.12
CA VAL A 82 -19.45 -0.95 -2.49
C VAL A 82 -18.15 -0.77 -3.28
N THR A 83 -17.37 -1.84 -3.44
CA THR A 83 -16.23 -1.84 -4.35
C THR A 83 -16.77 -1.83 -5.77
N TYR A 84 -16.90 -0.64 -6.35
CA TYR A 84 -16.97 -0.51 -7.80
C TYR A 84 -15.63 -0.97 -8.37
N PRO A 85 -15.62 -1.84 -9.40
CA PRO A 85 -14.38 -2.16 -10.09
C PRO A 85 -13.82 -0.87 -10.66
N THR A 86 -12.73 -0.38 -10.08
CA THR A 86 -12.02 0.76 -10.63
C THR A 86 -11.44 0.32 -11.98
N GLU A 87 -12.06 0.79 -13.06
CA GLU A 87 -11.46 0.77 -14.37
C GLU A 87 -10.08 1.44 -14.33
N SER A 88 -9.21 0.99 -15.24
CA SER A 88 -7.84 1.47 -15.44
C SER A 88 -6.81 0.96 -14.43
N ARG A 89 -6.38 -0.29 -14.65
CA ARG A 89 -4.92 -0.56 -14.74
C ARG A 89 -4.36 0.42 -15.76
N GLY A 90 -3.95 1.60 -15.31
CA GLY A 90 -3.01 2.40 -16.06
C GLY A 90 -1.76 1.55 -16.30
N PRO A 91 -1.08 1.69 -17.45
CA PRO A 91 0.11 0.91 -17.73
C PRO A 91 1.08 1.06 -16.56
N LEU A 92 1.54 -0.08 -16.02
CA LEU A 92 2.65 -0.08 -15.06
C LEU A 92 3.77 0.77 -15.68
N PRO A 93 4.37 1.71 -14.93
CA PRO A 93 5.46 2.51 -15.47
C PRO A 93 6.52 1.55 -16.00
N ALA A 94 6.80 1.60 -17.31
CA ALA A 94 7.91 0.90 -17.88
C ALA A 94 9.18 1.61 -17.37
N LEU A 95 9.73 1.12 -16.26
CA LEU A 95 10.98 1.59 -15.69
C LEU A 95 12.09 1.31 -16.72
N SER A 96 12.37 2.30 -17.57
CA SER A 96 13.09 2.14 -18.84
C SER A 96 14.60 1.89 -18.70
N SER A 97 15.14 1.83 -17.48
CA SER A 97 16.54 1.44 -17.25
C SER A 97 16.75 0.69 -15.93
N HIS A 98 17.83 -0.09 -15.86
CA HIS A 98 18.26 -0.82 -14.65
C HIS A 98 18.40 0.11 -13.42
N PHE A 99 18.79 1.37 -13.63
CA PHE A 99 18.85 2.39 -12.58
C PHE A 99 17.46 2.77 -12.05
N HIS A 100 16.46 2.94 -12.93
CA HIS A 100 15.07 3.18 -12.51
C HIS A 100 14.49 1.99 -11.76
N HIS A 101 14.88 0.77 -12.13
CA HIS A 101 14.53 -0.46 -11.44
C HIS A 101 15.09 -0.47 -9.99
N GLN A 102 16.39 -0.27 -9.81
CA GLN A 102 17.02 -0.28 -8.48
C GLN A 102 16.52 0.85 -7.57
N VAL A 103 16.44 2.08 -8.09
CA VAL A 103 15.94 3.24 -7.34
C VAL A 103 14.45 3.09 -7.03
N GLY A 104 13.68 2.50 -7.95
CA GLY A 104 12.29 2.16 -7.77
C GLY A 104 12.05 1.20 -6.61
N GLY A 105 12.84 0.13 -6.52
CA GLY A 105 12.75 -0.85 -5.42
C GLY A 105 12.98 -0.23 -4.04
N PHE A 106 14.00 0.64 -3.91
CA PHE A 106 14.25 1.37 -2.66
C PHE A 106 13.06 2.25 -2.27
N PHE A 107 12.51 3.02 -3.21
CA PHE A 107 11.37 3.88 -2.94
C PHE A 107 10.10 3.10 -2.60
N VAL A 108 9.87 1.92 -3.20
CA VAL A 108 8.75 1.05 -2.83
C VAL A 108 8.85 0.66 -1.35
N LEU A 109 10.00 0.13 -0.91
CA LEU A 109 10.19 -0.28 0.49
C LEU A 109 10.10 0.91 1.45
N ALA A 110 10.76 2.03 1.15
CA ALA A 110 10.73 3.23 2.01
C ALA A 110 9.32 3.85 2.12
N ASN A 111 8.57 3.87 1.01
CA ASN A 111 7.19 4.35 1.03
C ASN A 111 6.27 3.37 1.78
N PHE A 112 6.48 2.06 1.60
CA PHE A 112 5.68 1.05 2.29
C PHE A 112 5.88 1.10 3.81
N GLN A 113 7.12 1.24 4.27
CA GLN A 113 7.41 1.42 5.70
C GLN A 113 6.68 2.64 6.27
N ARG A 114 6.79 3.81 5.62
CA ARG A 114 6.09 5.03 6.07
C ARG A 114 4.58 4.85 6.08
N PHE A 115 4.05 4.17 5.06
CA PHE A 115 2.64 3.82 4.99
C PHE A 115 2.21 2.96 6.20
N LEU A 116 2.96 1.91 6.52
CA LEU A 116 2.67 1.02 7.66
C LEU A 116 2.75 1.75 9.01
N GLU A 117 3.74 2.62 9.21
CA GLU A 117 3.85 3.44 10.42
C GLU A 117 2.61 4.33 10.62
N THR A 118 2.11 4.89 9.52
CA THR A 118 0.94 5.77 9.49
C THR A 118 -0.35 4.98 9.70
N ALA A 119 -0.50 3.84 9.01
CA ALA A 119 -1.62 2.93 9.16
C ALA A 119 -1.71 2.37 10.59
N TYR A 120 -0.58 1.98 11.19
CA TYR A 120 -0.52 1.51 12.58
C TYR A 120 -1.05 2.56 13.57
N ARG A 121 -0.64 3.83 13.42
CA ARG A 121 -1.14 4.92 14.27
C ARG A 121 -2.64 5.10 14.11
N ALA A 122 -3.14 5.06 12.88
CA ALA A 122 -4.57 5.18 12.58
C ALA A 122 -5.38 4.01 13.18
N LEU A 123 -4.93 2.77 13.00
CA LEU A 123 -5.56 1.57 13.57
C LEU A 123 -5.57 1.61 15.11
N ARG A 124 -4.49 2.08 15.73
CA ARG A 124 -4.43 2.26 17.19
C ARG A 124 -5.39 3.35 17.68
N HIS A 125 -5.64 4.38 16.88
CA HIS A 125 -6.64 5.39 17.19
C HIS A 125 -8.05 4.81 17.08
N LEU A 126 -8.34 4.09 15.99
CA LEU A 126 -9.61 3.40 15.75
C LEU A 126 -9.96 2.38 16.85
N ALA A 127 -8.98 1.61 17.33
CA ALA A 127 -9.18 0.64 18.41
C ALA A 127 -9.50 1.25 19.80
N ARG A 128 -9.43 2.58 19.92
CA ARG A 128 -9.74 3.31 21.16
C ARG A 128 -11.05 4.10 21.07
N LEU A 129 -11.69 4.14 19.90
CA LEU A 129 -13.02 4.69 19.71
C LEU A 129 -14.06 3.70 20.22
#